data_AF-A0A2T4IAB0-F1
#
_entry.id   AF-A0A2T4IAB0-F1
#
_cell.length_a   1.000
_cell.length_b   1.000
_cell.length_c   1.000
_cell.angle_alpha   90.00
_cell.angle_beta   90.00
_cell.angle_gamma   90.00
#
_symmetry.space_group_name_H-M   'P 1'
#
loop_
_entity.id
_entity.type
_entity.pdbx_description
1 polymer ?
#
loop_
_entity_poly.entity_id
_entity_poly.type
_entity_poly.pdbx_seq_one_letter_code
_entity_poly.pdbx_strand_id
1 'polypeptide(L)' 'MSNNIKDLSLEEIIKKIKEYSLLKAKGLLTEDKIEEFELLKKRYLEIVLNKKF' A
#
# COMPACT_ATOMS: atom_id res chain seq x y z
N MET A 1 -18.02 -4.03 -1.66
CA MET A 1 -17.42 -3.92 -0.31
C MET A 1 -16.13 -3.15 -0.44
N SER A 2 -16.09 -1.88 -0.04
CA SER A 2 -14.86 -1.10 -0.03
C SER A 2 -14.05 -1.50 1.20
N ASN A 3 -13.01 -2.32 1.00
CA ASN A 3 -12.03 -2.61 2.05
C ASN A 3 -11.29 -1.31 2.36
N ASN A 4 -11.59 -0.70 3.52
CA ASN A 4 -10.94 0.51 3.96
C ASN A 4 -9.45 0.18 4.20
N ILE A 5 -8.53 0.92 3.56
CA ILE A 5 -7.08 0.70 3.68
C ILE A 5 -6.62 0.72 5.15
N LYS A 6 -7.39 1.40 6.02
CA LYS A 6 -7.14 1.49 7.46
C LYS A 6 -7.32 0.16 8.22
N ASP A 7 -8.10 -0.77 7.69
CA ASP A 7 -8.40 -2.06 8.31
C ASP A 7 -7.41 -3.16 7.90
N LEU A 8 -6.52 -2.88 6.94
CA LEU A 8 -5.53 -3.84 6.46
C LEU A 8 -4.45 -4.10 7.50
N SER A 9 -4.12 -5.37 7.69
CA SER A 9 -2.95 -5.78 8.48
C SER A 9 -1.64 -5.34 7.81
N LEU A 10 -0.54 -5.30 8.58
CA LEU A 10 0.78 -4.95 8.04
C LEU A 10 1.21 -5.90 6.90
N GLU A 11 0.92 -7.19 7.02
CA GLU A 11 1.25 -8.18 5.99
C GLU A 11 0.47 -7.93 4.69
N GLU A 12 -0.82 -7.61 4.79
CA GLU A 12 -1.65 -7.26 3.63
C GLU A 12 -1.19 -5.96 2.96
N ILE A 13 -0.81 -4.95 3.76
CA ILE A 13 -0.25 -3.70 3.24
C ILE A 13 1.03 -3.99 2.44
N ILE A 14 1.95 -4.79 2.99
CA ILE A 14 3.19 -5.17 2.30
C ILE A 14 2.88 -5.95 1.01
N LYS A 15 1.92 -6.88 1.04
CA LYS A 15 1.52 -7.66 -0.12
C LYS A 15 0.99 -6.76 -1.24
N LYS A 16 0.06 -5.85 -0.93
CA LYS A 16 -0.49 -4.89 -1.90
C LYS A 16 0.58 -3.96 -2.47
N ILE A 17 1.48 -3.44 -1.63
CA ILE A 17 2.61 -2.60 -2.07
C ILE A 17 3.48 -3.35 -3.09
N LYS A 18 3.77 -4.64 -2.86
CA LYS A 18 4.54 -5.46 -3.81
C LYS A 18 3.79 -5.66 -5.12
N GLU A 19 2.50 -5.98 -5.06
CA GLU A 19 1.66 -6.14 -6.25
C GLU A 19 1.62 -4.86 -7.10
N TYR A 20 1.39 -3.70 -6.47
CA TYR A 20 1.39 -2.42 -7.17
C TYR A 20 2.77 -2.01 -7.68
N SER A 21 3.84 -2.34 -6.97
CA SER A 21 5.21 -2.11 -7.46
C SER A 21 5.48 -2.90 -8.74
N LEU A 22 5.03 -4.16 -8.81
CA LEU A 22 5.16 -5.00 -10.01
C LEU A 22 4.33 -4.45 -11.17
N LEU A 23 3.09 -4.01 -10.90
CA LEU A 23 2.25 -3.38 -11.92
C LEU A 23 2.85 -2.07 -12.43
N LYS A 24 3.42 -1.25 -11.54
CA LYS A 24 4.11 0.00 -11.89
C LYS A 24 5.32 -0.28 -12.78
N ALA A 25 6.15 -1.27 -12.43
CA ALA A 25 7.31 -1.66 -13.22
C ALA A 25 6.94 -2.14 -14.63
N LYS A 26 5.75 -2.75 -14.79
CA LYS A 26 5.21 -3.17 -16.09
C LYS A 26 4.46 -2.07 -16.85
N GLY A 27 4.32 -0.86 -16.28
CA GLY A 27 3.52 0.22 -16.87
C GLY A 27 2.02 -0.05 -16.89
N LEU A 28 1.53 -0.98 -16.06
CA LEU A 28 0.12 -1.43 -16.01
C LEU A 28 -0.67 -0.83 -14.83
N LEU A 29 -0.08 0.14 -14.14
CA LEU A 29 -0.69 0.79 -12.99
C LEU A 29 -1.55 1.97 -13.45
N THR A 30 -2.86 1.90 -13.20
CA THR A 30 -3.82 2.98 -13.50
C THR A 30 -3.73 4.10 -12.48
N GLU A 31 -4.19 5.30 -12.82
CA GLU A 31 -4.15 6.48 -11.92
C GLU A 31 -4.83 6.22 -10.57
N ASP A 32 -6.02 5.60 -10.55
CA ASP A 32 -6.70 5.24 -9.30
C ASP A 32 -5.83 4.34 -8.39
N LYS A 33 -5.05 3.44 -8.99
CA LYS A 33 -4.16 2.54 -8.25
C LYS A 33 -2.88 3.22 -7.81
N ILE A 34 -2.47 4.32 -8.47
CA ILE A 34 -1.34 5.14 -8.04
C ILE A 34 -1.68 5.82 -6.71
N GLU A 35 -2.88 6.40 -6.59
CA GLU A 35 -3.32 7.01 -5.34
C GLU A 35 -3.43 5.98 -4.20
N GLU A 36 -4.05 4.82 -4.46
CA GLU A 36 -4.10 3.72 -3.49
C GLU A 36 -2.68 3.26 -3.08
N PHE A 37 -1.74 3.21 -4.02
CA PHE A 37 -0.37 2.80 -3.77
C PHE A 37 0.40 3.78 -2.87
N GLU A 38 0.27 5.09 -3.09
CA GLU A 38 0.91 6.09 -2.24
C GLU A 38 0.29 6.12 -0.82
N LEU A 39 -1.02 5.92 -0.71
CA LEU A 39 -1.69 5.76 0.59
C LEU A 39 -1.17 4.54 1.37
N LEU A 40 -1.01 3.40 0.70
CA LEU A 40 -0.47 2.18 1.32
C LEU A 40 0.97 2.38 1.81
N LYS A 41 1.83 3.05 1.03
CA LYS A 41 3.20 3.37 1.45
C LYS A 41 3.23 4.28 2.67
N LYS A 42 2.41 5.34 2.67
CA LYS A 42 2.31 6.24 3.82
C LYS A 42 1.87 5.48 5.06
N ARG A 43 0.88 4.60 4.94
CA ARG A 43 0.39 3.77 6.04
C ARG A 43 1.45 2.79 6.55
N TYR A 44 2.20 2.16 5.66
CA TYR A 44 3.33 1.31 6.02
C TYR A 44 4.36 2.09 6.85
N LEU A 45 4.74 3.29 6.40
CA LEU A 45 5.66 4.16 7.13
C LEU A 45 5.11 4.56 8.50
N GLU A 46 3.83 4.93 8.60
CA GLU A 46 3.19 5.21 9.89
C GLU A 46 3.30 4.02 10.85
N ILE A 47 2.98 2.81 10.40
CA ILE A 47 3.05 1.61 11.27
C ILE A 47 4.49 1.34 11.71
N VAL A 48 5.44 1.41 10.79
CA VAL A 48 6.86 1.10 11.06
C VAL A 48 7.50 2.17 11.96
N LEU A 49 7.20 3.45 11.75
CA LEU A 49 7.74 4.56 12.55
C LEU A 49 7.06 4.71 13.92
N ASN A 50 5.78 4.36 14.02
CA ASN A 50 5.04 4.41 15.29
C ASN A 50 5.35 3.20 16.19
N LYS A 51 5.90 2.12 15.62
CA LYS A 51 6.68 1.13 16.37
C LYS A 51 8.07 1.71 16.71
N LYS A 52 8.10 2.76 17.54
CA LYS A 52 9.36 3.20 18.16
C LYS A 52 9.91 2.03 18.99
N PHE A 53 11.08 1.54 18.59
CA PHE A 53 12.02 0.80 19.41
C PHE A 53 12.58 1.70 20.52
#